data_AF-A0A955IKC6-F1
#
_entry.id   AF-A0A955IKC6-F1
#
_cell.length_a   1.000
_cell.length_b   1.000
_cell.length_c   1.000
_cell.angle_alpha   90.00
_cell.angle_beta   90.00
_cell.angle_gamma   90.00
#
_symmetry.space_group_name_H-M   'P 1'
#
loop_
_entity.id
_entity.type
_entity.pdbx_description
1 polymer ?
#
loop_
_entity_poly.entity_id
_entity_poly.type
_entity_poly.pdbx_seq_one_letter_code
_entity_poly.pdbx_strand_id
1 'polypeptide(L)'
;MSRKSKVALYELIQPRVGTRPMADDVEAPVVDAHVSTGGRALGGRAIRVPIGYFFLGVPVVLLVTLGAYLLGYENAASNVEAQVDQKILEQLRADDSTRVIFDPLTQQPKIVNQPPPVAGGSGREAPKPGRTAGAPAGGSGVGGKAGTMRSDPRVEGLNYLTIQHLPEEEAVELASFCRSRGLDAYVIPRHNARSRLMKVIVLPGIEAGDLRGAGADLRDRVKDAGVGWKVSGPGRSSLGDSYFERYDG
;
A
#
# COMPACT_ATOMS: atom_id res chain seq x y z
N MET A 1 27.71 -54.76 -34.51
CA MET A 1 27.35 -53.33 -34.70
C MET A 1 25.88 -53.26 -35.15
N SER A 2 24.98 -52.77 -34.29
CA SER A 2 23.55 -52.63 -34.61
C SER A 2 23.13 -51.21 -34.25
N ARG A 3 22.84 -50.38 -35.25
CA ARG A 3 22.22 -49.06 -35.05
C ARG A 3 20.75 -49.19 -35.41
N LYS A 4 19.89 -49.11 -34.39
CA LYS A 4 18.44 -48.99 -34.54
C LYS A 4 18.13 -47.56 -34.99
N SER A 5 17.66 -47.37 -36.22
CA SER A 5 17.02 -46.11 -36.63
C SER A 5 15.61 -46.08 -36.06
N LYS A 6 15.32 -45.09 -35.22
CA LYS A 6 13.95 -44.80 -34.79
C LYS A 6 13.38 -43.78 -35.78
N VAL A 7 12.34 -44.19 -36.50
CA VAL A 7 11.49 -43.32 -37.32
C VAL A 7 10.85 -42.28 -36.40
N ALA A 8 10.88 -41.01 -36.80
CA ALA A 8 10.35 -39.91 -36.00
C ALA A 8 8.82 -39.90 -36.06
N LEU A 9 8.19 -39.68 -34.90
CA LEU A 9 6.74 -39.64 -34.67
C LEU A 9 5.96 -38.59 -35.49
N TYR A 10 6.65 -37.72 -36.22
CA TYR A 10 6.04 -36.64 -37.01
C TYR A 10 5.56 -37.06 -38.41
N GLU A 11 5.82 -38.31 -38.84
CA GLU A 11 5.38 -38.79 -40.17
C GLU A 11 3.94 -39.35 -40.22
N LEU A 12 3.23 -39.45 -39.09
CA LEU A 12 1.91 -40.11 -39.05
C LEU A 12 0.68 -39.20 -39.23
N ILE A 13 0.84 -37.88 -39.39
CA ILE A 13 -0.30 -36.93 -39.41
C ILE A 13 -0.23 -35.99 -40.62
N GLN A 14 -0.15 -36.55 -41.82
CA GLN A 14 -0.49 -35.81 -43.04
C GLN A 14 -1.69 -36.47 -43.73
N PRO A 15 -2.89 -35.86 -43.71
CA PRO A 15 -3.97 -36.26 -44.58
C PRO A 15 -3.68 -35.73 -45.99
N ARG A 16 -3.24 -36.63 -46.86
CA ARG A 16 -3.19 -36.44 -48.31
C ARG A 16 -4.58 -36.79 -48.86
N VAL A 17 -5.38 -35.79 -49.24
CA VAL A 17 -6.62 -36.02 -50.01
C VAL A 17 -6.60 -35.12 -51.24
N GLY A 18 -6.19 -35.73 -52.35
CA GLY A 18 -6.36 -35.20 -53.70
C GLY A 18 -7.58 -35.81 -54.37
N THR A 19 -8.03 -35.10 -55.40
CA THR A 19 -8.73 -35.57 -56.62
C THR A 19 -10.21 -35.99 -56.55
N ARG A 20 -11.06 -35.05 -57.00
CA ARG A 20 -12.28 -35.26 -57.82
C ARG A 20 -11.91 -35.94 -59.15
N PRO A 21 -12.80 -36.74 -59.81
CA PRO A 21 -13.68 -36.17 -60.86
C PRO A 21 -15.07 -36.85 -61.09
N MET A 22 -15.97 -36.09 -61.76
CA MET A 22 -17.16 -36.46 -62.59
C MET A 22 -18.30 -37.34 -61.99
N ALA A 23 -19.58 -37.23 -62.33
CA ALA A 23 -20.46 -36.33 -63.10
C ALA A 23 -21.93 -36.71 -62.75
N ASP A 24 -22.86 -35.79 -63.02
CA ASP A 24 -24.32 -35.92 -63.18
C ASP A 24 -25.18 -36.72 -62.19
N ASP A 25 -26.11 -36.03 -61.52
CA ASP A 25 -27.53 -36.42 -61.51
C ASP A 25 -28.42 -35.25 -61.04
N VAL A 26 -29.61 -35.20 -61.64
CA VAL A 26 -30.65 -34.16 -61.58
C VAL A 26 -31.61 -34.41 -60.40
N GLU A 27 -32.24 -33.33 -59.93
CA GLU A 27 -33.57 -33.24 -59.27
C GLU A 27 -33.63 -32.85 -57.76
N ALA A 28 -34.45 -31.83 -57.49
CA ALA A 28 -34.73 -31.13 -56.22
C ALA A 28 -35.73 -31.94 -55.33
N PRO A 29 -36.29 -31.50 -54.16
CA PRO A 29 -36.45 -30.12 -53.66
C PRO A 29 -36.44 -29.88 -52.11
N VAL A 30 -36.62 -28.60 -51.72
CA VAL A 30 -37.08 -28.02 -50.40
C VAL A 30 -36.20 -28.35 -49.18
N VAL A 31 -35.67 -27.38 -48.42
CA VAL A 31 -36.32 -26.77 -47.23
C VAL A 31 -35.77 -25.36 -46.95
N ASP A 32 -36.71 -24.46 -46.68
CA ASP A 32 -36.54 -23.11 -46.15
C ASP A 32 -35.69 -23.07 -44.87
N ALA A 33 -34.76 -22.11 -44.83
CA ALA A 33 -34.33 -21.51 -43.57
C ALA A 33 -34.04 -20.02 -43.79
N HIS A 34 -35.11 -19.24 -43.72
CA HIS A 34 -35.02 -17.83 -43.37
C HIS A 34 -34.41 -17.71 -41.96
N VAL A 35 -33.16 -17.25 -41.87
CA VAL A 35 -32.69 -16.49 -40.71
C VAL A 35 -32.22 -15.14 -41.22
N SER A 36 -33.21 -14.27 -41.39
CA SER A 36 -33.01 -12.83 -41.35
C SER A 36 -32.85 -12.45 -39.88
N THR A 37 -31.61 -12.24 -39.44
CA THR A 37 -31.33 -11.47 -38.23
C THR A 37 -30.63 -10.20 -38.67
N GLY A 38 -31.45 -9.16 -38.86
CA GLY A 38 -31.03 -7.82 -39.21
C GLY A 38 -30.04 -7.25 -38.20
N GLY A 39 -28.78 -7.14 -38.62
CA GLY A 39 -27.78 -6.27 -38.01
C GLY A 39 -27.99 -4.85 -38.52
N ARG A 40 -28.76 -4.07 -37.74
CA ARG A 40 -29.04 -2.65 -37.87
C ARG A 40 -27.98 -1.83 -38.62
N ALA A 41 -28.46 -1.11 -39.62
CA ALA A 41 -27.81 0.05 -40.21
C ALA A 41 -27.53 1.11 -39.13
N LEU A 42 -26.27 1.20 -38.71
CA LEU A 42 -25.67 2.43 -38.22
C LEU A 42 -24.66 2.83 -39.27
N GLY A 43 -24.73 4.08 -39.75
CA GLY A 43 -23.83 4.67 -40.73
C GLY A 43 -22.39 4.83 -40.23
N GLY A 44 -21.79 3.75 -39.74
CA GLY A 44 -20.37 3.65 -39.47
C GLY A 44 -19.66 3.34 -40.77
N ARG A 45 -18.87 4.29 -41.28
CA ARG A 45 -17.84 3.99 -42.28
C ARG A 45 -17.00 2.83 -41.73
N ALA A 46 -17.14 1.65 -42.31
CA ALA A 46 -16.28 0.52 -42.02
C ALA A 46 -14.88 0.85 -42.56
N ILE A 47 -14.05 1.47 -41.72
CA ILE A 47 -12.65 1.72 -42.04
C ILE A 47 -11.96 0.37 -41.99
N ARG A 48 -11.72 -0.21 -43.17
CA ARG A 48 -10.89 -1.41 -43.30
C ARG A 48 -9.45 -0.99 -43.07
N VAL A 49 -8.99 -1.15 -41.84
CA VAL A 49 -7.60 -0.90 -41.48
C VAL A 49 -6.78 -2.12 -41.89
N PRO A 50 -5.80 -1.98 -42.81
CA PRO A 50 -4.91 -3.08 -43.15
C PRO A 50 -4.17 -3.57 -41.91
N ILE A 51 -4.03 -4.88 -41.75
CA ILE A 51 -3.37 -5.51 -40.59
C ILE A 51 -1.97 -4.93 -40.31
N GLY A 52 -1.26 -4.45 -41.35
CA GLY A 52 0.04 -3.77 -41.21
C GLY A 52 0.02 -2.54 -40.28
N TYR A 53 -1.09 -1.82 -40.18
CA TYR A 53 -1.19 -0.67 -39.29
C TYR A 53 -1.27 -1.05 -37.81
N PHE A 54 -1.68 -2.28 -37.46
CA PHE A 54 -1.60 -2.74 -36.07
C PHE A 54 -0.15 -2.92 -35.63
N PHE A 55 0.71 -3.42 -36.51
CA PHE A 55 2.14 -3.59 -36.22
C PHE A 55 2.89 -2.26 -36.11
N LEU A 56 2.40 -1.18 -36.70
CA LEU A 56 2.99 0.16 -36.57
C LEU A 56 2.32 1.00 -35.47
N GLY A 57 1.00 0.91 -35.35
CA GLY A 57 0.22 1.73 -34.42
C GLY A 57 0.39 1.30 -32.96
N VAL A 58 0.35 0.00 -32.67
CA VAL A 58 0.52 -0.51 -31.31
C VAL A 58 1.86 -0.11 -30.67
N PRO A 59 3.03 -0.29 -31.33
CA PRO A 59 4.29 0.12 -30.72
C PRO A 59 4.42 1.64 -30.58
N VAL A 60 3.86 2.43 -31.50
CA VAL A 60 3.85 3.90 -31.38
C VAL A 60 3.03 4.33 -30.17
N VAL A 61 1.84 3.76 -29.97
CA VAL A 61 1.01 4.06 -28.78
C VAL A 61 1.71 3.62 -27.50
N LEU A 62 2.37 2.46 -27.49
CA LEU A 62 3.16 2.01 -26.34
C LEU A 62 4.32 2.95 -26.04
N LEU A 63 5.05 3.41 -27.06
CA LEU A 63 6.14 4.37 -26.89
C LEU A 63 5.65 5.72 -26.36
N VAL A 64 4.52 6.23 -26.88
CA VAL A 64 3.91 7.48 -26.38
C VAL A 64 3.45 7.33 -24.93
N THR A 65 2.81 6.21 -24.60
CA THR A 65 2.35 5.93 -23.23
C THR A 65 3.54 5.81 -22.27
N LEU A 66 4.60 5.10 -22.68
CA LEU A 66 5.82 4.96 -21.89
C LEU A 66 6.53 6.32 -21.72
N GLY A 67 6.61 7.12 -22.77
CA GLY A 67 7.14 8.49 -22.71
C GLY A 67 6.35 9.37 -21.75
N ALA A 68 5.02 9.36 -21.84
CA ALA A 68 4.15 10.11 -20.93
C ALA A 68 4.30 9.64 -19.47
N TYR A 69 4.46 8.33 -19.24
CA TYR A 69 4.71 7.77 -17.91
C TYR A 69 6.05 8.25 -17.34
N LEU A 70 7.12 8.24 -18.14
CA LEU A 70 8.45 8.69 -17.73
C LEU A 70 8.47 10.20 -17.43
N LEU A 71 7.91 11.03 -18.31
CA LEU A 71 7.78 12.48 -18.07
C LEU A 71 6.90 12.79 -16.86
N GLY A 72 5.84 12.01 -16.63
CA GLY A 72 5.00 12.12 -15.44
C GLY A 72 5.76 11.77 -14.16
N TYR A 73 6.63 10.77 -14.21
CA TYR A 73 7.44 10.33 -13.07
C TYR A 73 8.45 11.40 -12.63
N GLU A 74 9.07 12.10 -13.57
CA GLU A 74 9.99 13.21 -13.27
C GLU A 74 9.26 14.42 -12.66
N ASN A 75 8.07 14.76 -13.19
CA ASN A 75 7.28 15.87 -12.69
C ASN A 75 6.59 15.58 -11.34
N ALA A 76 6.39 14.31 -10.99
CA ALA A 76 5.77 13.91 -9.72
C ALA A 76 6.61 14.26 -8.48
N ALA A 77 7.94 14.37 -8.61
CA ALA A 77 8.81 14.77 -7.49
C ALA A 77 8.66 16.26 -7.14
N SER A 78 8.60 17.12 -8.16
CA SER A 78 8.60 18.58 -7.98
C SER A 78 7.31 19.12 -7.33
N ASN A 79 6.15 18.54 -7.64
CA ASN A 79 4.87 19.00 -7.10
C ASN A 79 4.64 18.58 -5.64
N VAL A 80 5.39 17.58 -5.15
CA VAL A 80 5.32 17.14 -3.74
C VAL A 80 6.21 18.03 -2.88
N GLU A 81 7.40 18.40 -3.36
CA GLU A 81 8.34 19.27 -2.64
C GLU A 81 7.75 20.67 -2.41
N ALA A 82 7.13 21.27 -3.44
CA ALA A 82 6.47 22.57 -3.29
C ALA A 82 5.30 22.57 -2.29
N GLN A 83 4.58 21.45 -2.18
CA GLN A 83 3.49 21.31 -1.20
C GLN A 83 4.00 21.02 0.22
N VAL A 84 5.14 20.33 0.34
CA VAL A 84 5.80 20.07 1.62
C VAL A 84 6.40 21.35 2.20
N ASP A 85 7.08 22.16 1.37
CA ASP A 85 7.66 23.44 1.79
C ASP A 85 6.58 24.42 2.27
N GLN A 86 5.44 24.49 1.59
CA GLN A 86 4.32 25.31 2.04
C GLN A 86 3.77 24.85 3.39
N LYS A 87 3.61 23.54 3.60
CA LYS A 87 3.11 22.99 4.87
C LYS A 87 4.11 23.20 6.01
N ILE A 88 5.40 23.07 5.75
CA ILE A 88 6.46 23.33 6.74
C ILE A 88 6.47 24.81 7.13
N LEU A 89 6.35 25.72 6.17
CA LEU A 89 6.26 27.16 6.44
C LEU A 89 4.99 27.54 7.24
N GLU A 90 3.85 26.93 6.94
CA GLU A 90 2.62 27.12 7.71
C GLU A 90 2.74 26.56 9.14
N GLN A 91 3.36 25.40 9.31
CA GLN A 91 3.62 24.82 10.63
C GLN A 91 4.58 25.69 11.45
N LEU A 92 5.67 26.19 10.84
CA LEU A 92 6.60 27.10 11.51
C LEU A 92 5.93 28.41 11.91
N ARG A 93 5.02 28.94 11.07
CA ARG A 93 4.22 30.13 11.40
C ARG A 93 3.22 29.86 12.53
N ALA A 94 2.66 28.66 12.62
CA ALA A 94 1.74 28.26 13.68
C ALA A 94 2.45 28.01 15.02
N ASP A 95 3.66 27.44 15.00
CA ASP A 95 4.45 27.12 16.20
C ASP A 95 4.97 28.38 16.92
N ASP A 96 5.24 29.47 16.19
CA ASP A 96 5.71 30.74 16.77
C ASP A 96 4.64 31.41 17.65
N SER A 97 3.36 31.08 17.46
CA SER A 97 2.24 31.60 18.27
C SER A 97 2.00 30.87 19.60
N THR A 98 2.70 29.76 19.89
CA THR A 98 2.39 28.90 21.07
C THR A 98 3.60 28.42 21.87
N ARG A 99 4.71 29.18 21.88
CA ARG A 99 5.83 28.92 22.80
C ARG A 99 5.46 29.25 24.25
N VAL A 100 4.77 28.34 24.92
CA VAL A 100 4.77 28.23 26.37
C VAL A 100 6.08 27.57 26.77
N ILE A 101 7.06 28.40 27.16
CA ILE A 101 8.31 27.94 27.74
C ILE A 101 7.99 27.30 29.09
N PHE A 102 8.06 25.97 29.16
CA PHE A 102 7.90 25.21 30.40
C PHE A 102 9.28 25.11 31.06
N ASP A 103 9.52 25.90 32.09
CA ASP A 103 10.70 25.76 32.96
C ASP A 103 10.40 24.72 34.05
N PRO A 104 11.04 23.53 34.05
CA PRO A 104 10.74 22.47 34.99
C PRO A 104 11.23 22.72 36.43
N LEU A 105 11.85 23.87 36.73
CA LEU A 105 12.35 24.20 38.07
C LEU A 105 11.48 25.18 38.86
N THR A 106 10.39 25.70 38.29
CA THR A 106 9.45 26.55 39.01
C THR A 106 8.02 26.03 38.84
N GLN A 107 7.58 25.20 39.79
CA GLN A 107 6.15 24.98 39.99
C GLN A 107 5.50 26.28 40.47
N GLN A 108 5.06 27.11 39.54
CA GLN A 108 3.91 27.99 39.72
C GLN A 108 3.44 28.52 38.35
N PRO A 109 2.22 28.20 37.89
CA PRO A 109 1.65 28.86 36.73
C PRO A 109 1.36 30.30 37.10
N LYS A 110 2.24 31.22 36.71
CA LYS A 110 1.95 32.65 36.76
C LYS A 110 1.08 32.99 35.56
N ILE A 111 -0.23 32.98 35.74
CA ILE A 111 -1.19 33.56 34.81
C ILE A 111 -0.90 35.06 34.74
N VAL A 112 -0.23 35.50 33.68
CA VAL A 112 -0.16 36.92 33.34
C VAL A 112 -1.50 37.27 32.70
N ASN A 113 -2.32 37.97 33.50
CA ASN A 113 -3.60 38.62 33.21
C ASN A 113 -4.79 38.04 33.98
N GLN A 114 -4.85 38.34 35.28
CA GLN A 114 -6.11 38.47 36.00
C GLN A 114 -6.11 39.78 36.80
N PRO A 115 -7.14 40.64 36.67
CA PRO A 115 -7.39 41.72 37.62
C PRO A 115 -7.82 41.16 38.99
N PRO A 116 -7.63 41.92 40.09
CA PRO A 116 -7.53 41.37 41.45
C PRO A 116 -8.86 40.80 41.99
N PRO A 117 -8.80 39.74 42.84
CA PRO A 117 -9.97 39.15 43.47
C PRO A 117 -10.41 39.92 44.73
N VAL A 118 -11.71 40.12 44.86
CA VAL A 118 -12.36 40.57 46.09
C VAL A 118 -12.50 39.39 47.06
N ALA A 119 -12.25 39.66 48.33
CA ALA A 119 -12.13 38.72 49.43
C ALA A 119 -13.43 37.99 49.84
N GLY A 120 -13.23 36.82 50.47
CA GLY A 120 -14.21 36.08 51.29
C GLY A 120 -14.46 34.67 50.74
N GLY A 121 -14.37 33.56 51.48
CA GLY A 121 -14.15 33.31 52.88
C GLY A 121 -14.63 31.87 53.19
N SER A 122 -13.87 31.14 54.02
CA SER A 122 -14.31 30.07 54.93
C SER A 122 -14.88 28.72 54.40
N GLY A 123 -14.30 27.62 54.91
CA GLY A 123 -14.92 26.29 55.06
C GLY A 123 -13.99 25.14 54.63
N ARG A 124 -13.33 24.41 55.55
CA ARG A 124 -13.72 23.04 56.04
C ARG A 124 -13.97 22.06 54.89
N GLU A 125 -13.42 20.85 54.78
CA GLU A 125 -13.02 19.83 55.76
C GLU A 125 -12.44 18.65 54.95
N ALA A 126 -11.47 17.89 55.49
CA ALA A 126 -11.05 16.60 54.92
C ALA A 126 -12.05 15.50 55.35
N PRO A 127 -12.30 14.47 54.50
CA PRO A 127 -11.78 13.15 54.88
C PRO A 127 -11.35 12.23 53.70
N LYS A 128 -10.41 11.31 54.00
CA LYS A 128 -10.08 10.05 53.28
C LYS A 128 -10.94 8.91 53.85
N PRO A 129 -10.90 7.63 53.39
CA PRO A 129 -10.36 7.03 52.15
C PRO A 129 -11.33 6.01 51.45
N GLY A 130 -11.02 5.56 50.22
CA GLY A 130 -11.71 4.42 49.58
C GLY A 130 -10.96 3.84 48.37
N ARG A 131 -10.54 2.57 48.50
CA ARG A 131 -10.09 1.60 47.46
C ARG A 131 -11.15 1.51 46.32
N THR A 132 -10.92 1.15 45.06
CA THR A 132 -9.98 0.24 44.34
C THR A 132 -10.30 0.40 42.83
N ALA A 133 -9.32 0.23 41.94
CA ALA A 133 -9.39 -0.57 40.70
C ALA A 133 -8.45 -0.03 39.58
N GLY A 134 -7.31 -0.72 39.45
CA GLY A 134 -6.66 -1.12 38.19
C GLY A 134 -6.62 -0.15 37.01
N ALA A 135 -5.62 0.71 36.97
CA ALA A 135 -5.05 1.19 35.71
C ALA A 135 -3.84 0.29 35.36
N PRO A 136 -3.78 -0.37 34.20
CA PRO A 136 -2.53 -0.96 33.75
C PRO A 136 -1.60 0.18 33.31
N ALA A 137 -0.49 0.30 34.02
CA ALA A 137 0.64 1.13 33.67
C ALA A 137 1.27 0.59 32.37
N GLY A 138 1.00 1.25 31.24
CA GLY A 138 1.76 1.10 30.01
C GLY A 138 3.02 1.96 30.09
N GLY A 139 4.06 1.43 30.72
CA GLY A 139 5.36 2.07 30.86
C GLY A 139 5.95 2.42 29.50
N SER A 140 6.12 3.72 29.27
CA SER A 140 7.11 4.25 28.33
C SER A 140 8.49 3.85 28.85
N GLY A 141 9.19 3.00 28.10
CA GLY A 141 10.44 2.39 28.55
C GLY A 141 11.34 1.92 27.40
N VAL A 142 12.23 2.82 26.99
CA VAL A 142 13.65 2.57 26.68
C VAL A 142 13.97 1.45 25.66
N GLY A 143 14.42 1.87 24.48
CA GLY A 143 15.59 1.29 23.80
C GLY A 143 15.62 -0.24 23.59
N GLY A 144 14.68 -0.78 22.82
CA GLY A 144 14.74 -2.18 22.37
C GLY A 144 15.72 -2.35 21.20
N LYS A 145 16.97 -2.74 21.52
CA LYS A 145 17.94 -3.30 20.56
C LYS A 145 17.30 -4.39 19.68
N ALA A 146 17.75 -4.45 18.43
CA ALA A 146 17.39 -5.46 17.44
C ALA A 146 17.32 -6.88 18.03
N GLY A 147 16.11 -7.41 18.12
CA GLY A 147 15.87 -8.81 18.41
C GLY A 147 14.71 -9.25 17.53
N THR A 148 14.92 -10.31 16.77
CA THR A 148 13.84 -11.16 16.25
C THR A 148 13.06 -11.63 17.47
N MET A 149 12.03 -10.88 17.89
CA MET A 149 11.36 -11.09 19.16
C MET A 149 10.58 -12.41 19.07
N ARG A 150 10.92 -13.36 19.94
CA ARG A 150 10.48 -14.76 19.96
C ARG A 150 8.97 -14.98 20.12
N SER A 151 8.18 -13.93 20.27
CA SER A 151 6.73 -13.95 20.40
C SER A 151 6.14 -12.86 19.52
N ASP A 152 5.13 -13.22 18.75
CA ASP A 152 4.35 -12.29 17.95
C ASP A 152 3.70 -11.24 18.88
N PRO A 153 3.95 -9.92 18.70
CA PRO A 153 3.41 -8.87 19.56
C PRO A 153 1.93 -8.56 19.27
N ARG A 154 1.32 -9.22 18.28
CA ARG A 154 -0.05 -8.94 17.87
C ARG A 154 -1.07 -9.54 18.86
N VAL A 155 -2.14 -8.79 19.08
CA VAL A 155 -3.29 -9.17 19.90
C VAL A 155 -4.46 -9.42 18.95
N GLU A 156 -5.14 -10.55 19.14
CA GLU A 156 -6.31 -10.94 18.34
C GLU A 156 -7.39 -9.85 18.38
N GLY A 157 -8.02 -9.59 17.23
CA GLY A 157 -9.08 -8.59 17.06
C GLY A 157 -8.60 -7.18 16.75
N LEU A 158 -7.30 -6.86 16.94
CA LEU A 158 -6.73 -5.57 16.57
C LEU A 158 -6.27 -5.54 15.10
N ASN A 159 -6.27 -4.35 14.52
CA ASN A 159 -5.79 -4.11 13.17
C ASN A 159 -4.38 -3.55 13.21
N TYR A 160 -3.45 -4.21 12.52
CA TYR A 160 -2.06 -3.78 12.46
C TYR A 160 -1.77 -3.16 11.09
N LEU A 161 -1.04 -2.04 11.10
CA LEU A 161 -0.62 -1.41 9.86
C LEU A 161 0.53 -2.23 9.27
N THR A 162 0.27 -2.87 8.14
CA THR A 162 1.26 -3.58 7.35
C THR A 162 1.87 -2.62 6.36
N ILE A 163 3.20 -2.49 6.42
CA ILE A 163 3.91 -1.56 5.55
C ILE A 163 4.32 -2.24 4.25
N GLN A 164 5.03 -3.36 4.35
CA GLN A 164 5.62 -4.02 3.18
C GLN A 164 5.93 -5.50 3.44
N HIS A 165 6.05 -6.26 2.35
CA HIS A 165 6.55 -7.63 2.34
C HIS A 165 7.89 -7.64 1.61
N LEU A 166 8.94 -8.06 2.30
CA LEU A 166 10.33 -7.97 1.84
C LEU A 166 11.10 -9.23 2.20
N PRO A 167 12.23 -9.54 1.54
CA PRO A 167 13.18 -10.53 2.04
C PRO A 167 13.59 -10.23 3.49
N GLU A 168 13.99 -11.25 4.24
CA GLU A 168 14.30 -11.13 5.68
C GLU A 168 15.29 -10.01 6.00
N GLU A 169 16.38 -9.90 5.25
CA GLU A 169 17.42 -8.88 5.45
C GLU A 169 16.86 -7.45 5.28
N GLU A 170 16.16 -7.20 4.16
CA GLU A 170 15.53 -5.91 3.88
C GLU A 170 14.40 -5.59 4.87
N ALA A 171 13.65 -6.60 5.32
CA ALA A 171 12.60 -6.43 6.32
C ALA A 171 13.16 -5.99 7.68
N VAL A 172 14.29 -6.58 8.10
CA VAL A 172 15.01 -6.20 9.32
C VAL A 172 15.57 -4.79 9.19
N GLU A 173 16.11 -4.44 8.03
CA GLU A 173 16.60 -3.08 7.77
C GLU A 173 15.46 -2.06 7.84
N LEU A 174 14.35 -2.30 7.14
CA LEU A 174 13.17 -1.44 7.15
C LEU A 174 12.60 -1.27 8.56
N ALA A 175 12.45 -2.36 9.31
CA ALA A 175 11.95 -2.31 10.68
C ALA A 175 12.90 -1.52 11.60
N SER A 176 14.22 -1.61 11.39
CA SER A 176 15.21 -0.84 12.15
C SER A 176 15.16 0.64 11.78
N PHE A 177 14.99 0.98 10.50
CA PHE A 177 14.80 2.34 10.03
C PHE A 177 13.55 2.98 10.64
N CYS A 178 12.40 2.29 10.59
CA CYS A 178 11.16 2.77 11.20
C CYS A 178 11.31 3.03 12.71
N ARG A 179 11.99 2.13 13.43
CA ARG A 179 12.28 2.29 14.87
C ARG A 179 13.17 3.50 15.15
N SER A 180 14.15 3.79 14.29
CA SER A 180 14.98 4.99 14.41
C SER A 180 14.18 6.29 14.24
N ARG A 181 13.02 6.24 13.60
CA ARG A 181 12.06 7.35 13.40
C ARG A 181 10.94 7.37 14.44
N GLY A 182 11.03 6.56 15.50
CA GLY A 182 10.05 6.50 16.58
C GLY A 182 8.80 5.68 16.28
N LEU A 183 8.79 4.88 15.21
CA LEU A 183 7.73 3.93 14.90
C LEU A 183 8.07 2.56 15.47
N ASP A 184 7.13 1.92 16.16
CA ASP A 184 7.38 0.62 16.75
C ASP A 184 7.13 -0.51 15.72
N ALA A 185 8.14 -0.81 14.92
CA ALA A 185 8.04 -1.72 13.78
C ALA A 185 8.59 -3.13 14.06
N TYR A 186 7.85 -4.14 13.62
CA TYR A 186 8.15 -5.55 13.84
C TYR A 186 8.14 -6.35 12.54
N VAL A 187 9.01 -7.37 12.50
CA VAL A 187 9.13 -8.30 11.38
C VAL A 187 8.45 -9.62 11.75
N ILE A 188 7.51 -10.07 10.93
CA ILE A 188 6.71 -11.27 11.16
C ILE A 188 6.91 -12.24 10.00
N PRO A 189 7.28 -13.50 10.28
CA PRO A 189 7.39 -14.52 9.24
C PRO A 189 6.02 -14.83 8.66
N ARG A 190 5.92 -14.83 7.32
CA ARG A 190 4.71 -15.27 6.64
C ARG A 190 4.69 -16.80 6.60
N HIS A 191 3.51 -17.38 6.84
CA HIS A 191 3.35 -18.83 6.94
C HIS A 191 3.52 -19.58 5.59
N ASN A 192 3.77 -18.87 4.47
CA ASN A 192 3.95 -19.50 3.16
C ASN A 192 5.44 -19.74 2.84
N ALA A 193 5.90 -20.97 3.06
CA ALA A 193 7.28 -21.41 2.85
C ALA A 193 7.87 -21.09 1.45
N ARG A 194 7.01 -20.91 0.42
CA ARG A 194 7.45 -20.63 -0.96
C ARG A 194 8.00 -19.22 -1.16
N SER A 195 7.55 -18.21 -0.40
CA SER A 195 7.93 -16.82 -0.71
C SER A 195 9.14 -16.30 0.07
N ARG A 196 9.50 -16.88 1.23
CA ARG A 196 10.53 -16.36 2.15
C ARG A 196 10.43 -14.86 2.46
N LEU A 197 9.28 -14.24 2.17
CA LEU A 197 9.02 -12.84 2.46
C LEU A 197 8.58 -12.73 3.91
N MET A 198 9.15 -11.75 4.58
CA MET A 198 8.73 -11.32 5.89
C MET A 198 7.79 -10.13 5.76
N LYS A 199 6.79 -10.10 6.62
CA LYS A 199 5.82 -9.02 6.72
C LYS A 199 6.31 -8.02 7.76
N VAL A 200 6.41 -6.74 7.41
CA VAL A 200 6.72 -5.68 8.36
C VAL A 200 5.44 -4.99 8.82
N ILE A 201 5.19 -4.97 10.12
CA ILE A 201 4.05 -4.31 10.75
C ILE A 201 4.49 -3.18 11.68
N VAL A 202 3.57 -2.30 12.05
CA VAL A 202 3.79 -1.23 13.04
C VAL A 202 2.75 -1.30 14.15
N LEU A 203 3.22 -1.05 15.37
CA LEU A 203 2.42 -0.87 16.57
C LEU A 203 2.18 0.63 16.86
N PRO A 204 1.08 0.97 17.56
CA PRO A 204 0.10 0.09 18.19
C PRO A 204 -0.87 -0.57 17.18
N GLY A 205 -1.48 -1.69 17.60
CA GLY A 205 -2.67 -2.21 16.93
C GLY A 205 -3.86 -1.29 17.16
N ILE A 206 -4.70 -1.12 16.15
CA ILE A 206 -5.82 -0.17 16.14
C ILE A 206 -7.15 -0.92 16.15
N GLU A 207 -8.08 -0.49 16.99
CA GLU A 207 -9.45 -1.02 16.98
C GLU A 207 -10.18 -0.65 15.69
N ALA A 208 -11.11 -1.48 15.25
CA ALA A 208 -11.83 -1.26 13.99
C ALA A 208 -12.56 0.10 13.93
N GLY A 209 -13.07 0.57 15.08
CA GLY A 209 -13.74 1.87 15.19
C GLY A 209 -12.82 3.09 15.06
N ASP A 210 -11.52 2.92 15.30
CA ASP A 210 -10.53 4.02 15.35
C ASP A 210 -9.58 4.03 14.15
N LEU A 211 -9.86 3.24 13.11
CA LEU A 211 -9.08 3.22 11.88
C LEU A 211 -9.03 4.56 11.13
N ARG A 212 -10.05 5.40 11.31
CA ARG A 212 -10.15 6.74 10.71
C ARG A 212 -9.57 7.85 11.60
N GLY A 213 -9.36 7.58 12.89
CA GLY A 213 -8.73 8.49 13.85
C GLY A 213 -7.27 8.11 14.02
N ALA A 214 -6.95 7.41 15.11
CA ALA A 214 -5.58 7.01 15.42
C ALA A 214 -4.94 6.16 14.31
N GLY A 215 -5.73 5.39 13.56
CA GLY A 215 -5.25 4.63 12.41
C GLY A 215 -4.80 5.52 11.23
N ALA A 216 -5.48 6.64 11.01
CA ALA A 216 -5.07 7.62 9.99
C ALA A 216 -3.77 8.32 10.43
N ASP A 217 -3.68 8.75 11.68
CA ASP A 217 -2.48 9.37 12.24
C ASP A 217 -1.26 8.44 12.19
N LEU A 218 -1.45 7.15 12.49
CA LEU A 218 -0.39 6.14 12.36
C LEU A 218 0.05 5.98 10.90
N ARG A 219 -0.89 5.94 9.96
CA ARG A 219 -0.58 5.84 8.53
C ARG A 219 0.20 7.06 8.03
N ASP A 220 -0.15 8.25 8.47
CA ASP A 220 0.52 9.48 8.05
C ASP A 220 1.95 9.56 8.60
N ARG A 221 2.18 9.13 9.85
CA ARG A 221 3.54 8.98 10.39
C ARG A 221 4.37 7.96 9.62
N VAL A 222 3.78 6.85 9.18
CA VAL A 222 4.46 5.85 8.34
C VAL A 222 4.80 6.41 6.96
N LYS A 223 3.89 7.17 6.35
CA LYS A 223 4.14 7.82 5.05
C LYS A 223 5.28 8.83 5.16
N ASP A 224 5.31 9.64 6.21
CA ASP A 224 6.41 10.58 6.46
C ASP A 224 7.75 9.87 6.60
N ALA A 225 7.82 8.80 7.40
CA ALA A 225 9.00 7.95 7.49
C ALA A 225 9.37 7.33 6.13
N GLY A 226 8.38 6.95 5.33
CA GLY A 226 8.56 6.38 4.00
C GLY A 226 9.22 7.32 3.00
N VAL A 227 9.02 8.63 3.11
CA VAL A 227 9.76 9.62 2.31
C VAL A 227 11.27 9.51 2.60
N GLY A 228 11.64 9.43 3.89
CA GLY A 228 13.02 9.22 4.30
C GLY A 228 13.59 7.87 3.83
N TRP A 229 12.77 6.82 3.87
CA TRP A 229 13.17 5.50 3.39
C TRP A 229 13.46 5.50 1.88
N LYS A 230 12.60 6.12 1.08
CA LYS A 230 12.79 6.25 -0.38
C LYS A 230 14.10 6.96 -0.74
N VAL A 231 14.48 8.00 0.01
CA VAL A 231 15.72 8.76 -0.23
C VAL A 231 16.96 7.97 0.19
N SER A 232 16.83 7.04 1.14
CA SER A 232 17.98 6.29 1.69
C SER A 232 18.62 5.28 0.74
N GLY A 233 17.97 4.96 -0.39
CA GLY A 233 18.56 4.05 -1.37
C GLY A 233 17.71 3.85 -2.64
N PRO A 234 18.34 3.53 -3.77
CA PRO A 234 17.63 3.28 -5.02
C PRO A 234 16.70 2.06 -4.89
N GLY A 235 15.51 2.16 -5.49
CA GLY A 235 14.52 1.07 -5.48
C GLY A 235 13.67 0.96 -4.20
N ARG A 236 13.92 1.79 -3.18
CA ARG A 236 13.10 1.85 -1.96
C ARG A 236 11.78 2.57 -2.22
N SER A 237 10.70 2.09 -1.61
CA SER A 237 9.36 2.66 -1.77
C SER A 237 9.10 3.78 -0.76
N SER A 238 8.08 4.60 -1.00
CA SER A 238 7.63 5.63 -0.05
C SER A 238 6.71 5.08 1.05
N LEU A 239 6.53 3.76 1.15
CA LEU A 239 5.67 3.07 2.12
C LEU A 239 4.18 3.51 2.08
N GLY A 240 3.76 4.18 1.00
CA GLY A 240 2.41 4.72 0.83
C GLY A 240 1.33 3.67 0.63
N ASP A 241 1.69 2.50 0.12
CA ASP A 241 0.80 1.37 -0.13
C ASP A 241 0.51 0.53 1.14
N SER A 242 0.78 1.09 2.32
CA SER A 242 0.48 0.47 3.60
C SER A 242 -1.03 0.29 3.82
N TYR A 243 -1.39 -0.84 4.44
CA TYR A 243 -2.77 -1.22 4.67
C TYR A 243 -2.96 -1.85 6.05
N PHE A 244 -4.16 -1.69 6.62
CA PHE A 244 -4.51 -2.33 7.89
C PHE A 244 -4.98 -3.76 7.65
N GLU A 245 -4.51 -4.67 8.48
CA GLU A 245 -4.93 -6.08 8.48
C GLU A 245 -5.32 -6.47 9.90
N ARG A 246 -6.51 -7.04 10.07
CA ARG A 246 -6.95 -7.59 11.35
C ARG A 246 -6.16 -8.84 11.66
N TYR A 247 -5.71 -8.98 12.90
CA TYR A 247 -5.08 -10.20 13.37
C TYR A 247 -6.13 -11.11 14.03
N ASP A 248 -6.24 -12.34 13.54
CA ASP A 248 -7.27 -13.31 13.95
C ASP A 248 -6.71 -14.49 14.77
N GLY A 249 -5.44 -14.46 15.18
CA GLY A 249 -4.75 -15.56 15.88
C GLY A 249 -3.84 -16.38 14.98
#